data_AF-A0A1T4U333-F1
#
_entry.id   AF-A0A1T4U333-F1
#
_cell.length_a   1.000
_cell.length_b   1.000
_cell.length_c   1.000
_cell.angle_alpha   90.00
_cell.angle_beta   90.00
_cell.angle_gamma   90.00
#
_symmetry.space_group_name_H-M   'P 1'
#
loop_
_entity.id
_entity.type
_entity.pdbx_description
1 polymer ?
#
loop_
_entity_poly.entity_id
_entity_poly.type
_entity_poly.pdbx_seq_one_letter_code
_entity_poly.pdbx_strand_id
1 'polypeptide(L)'
;MTRKKRARTVGSEGPAVYREKSNSKVDIETRERQKAKKRKGLKSGSRHSAVEENKQRNGGQKKDPRLGSKKLVPLIVEPKKPQTKQQRRLSAEQELAMLENDAQLMVLLDRIDAGEKLGAGLQKQVDLKLDRIERLMKQLGLLDDVEEETSAPVKQSAKSKPRSDDDLLAQFENMDFDNFDKE
;
A
#
# COMPACT_ATOMS: atom_id res chain seq x y z
N MET A 1 -80.78 -51.08 -2.16
CA MET A 1 -80.18 -51.08 -0.81
C MET A 1 -79.69 -49.68 -0.47
N THR A 2 -80.12 -49.19 0.68
CA THR A 2 -79.96 -47.83 1.19
C THR A 2 -78.72 -47.69 2.07
N ARG A 3 -78.02 -46.56 1.87
CA ARG A 3 -77.49 -45.65 2.90
C ARG A 3 -76.50 -46.20 3.94
N LYS A 4 -75.31 -45.57 4.02
CA LYS A 4 -74.99 -44.53 5.02
C LYS A 4 -73.50 -44.13 4.97
N LYS A 5 -73.25 -42.86 4.65
CA LYS A 5 -72.01 -42.16 5.01
C LYS A 5 -72.10 -41.66 6.46
N ARG A 6 -70.99 -41.68 7.19
CA ARG A 6 -70.75 -40.90 8.41
C ARG A 6 -69.35 -40.30 8.34
N ALA A 7 -69.28 -38.99 8.15
CA ALA A 7 -68.07 -38.19 8.33
C ALA A 7 -67.92 -37.80 9.80
N ARG A 8 -66.69 -37.42 10.22
CA ARG A 8 -66.48 -36.58 11.40
C ARG A 8 -65.49 -35.46 11.08
N THR A 9 -65.97 -34.22 11.09
CA THR A 9 -65.23 -32.97 11.05
C THR A 9 -65.02 -32.46 12.48
N VAL A 10 -63.88 -31.79 12.71
CA VAL A 10 -63.42 -31.32 14.02
C VAL A 10 -64.42 -30.34 14.68
N GLY A 11 -64.70 -30.56 15.97
CA GLY A 11 -65.73 -29.85 16.76
C GLY A 11 -66.83 -30.74 17.37
N SER A 12 -66.64 -32.07 17.32
CA SER A 12 -67.69 -33.08 17.52
C SER A 12 -67.97 -33.55 18.95
N GLU A 13 -67.33 -33.02 19.99
CA GLU A 13 -67.66 -33.42 21.37
C GLU A 13 -67.53 -32.21 22.31
N GLY A 14 -68.58 -31.39 22.36
CA GLY A 14 -68.70 -30.18 23.18
C GLY A 14 -69.57 -29.13 22.49
N PRO A 15 -70.33 -28.27 23.21
CA PRO A 15 -71.18 -27.27 22.57
C PRO A 15 -70.31 -26.41 21.65
N ALA A 16 -70.69 -26.33 20.37
CA ALA A 16 -69.97 -25.56 19.37
C ALA A 16 -69.96 -24.08 19.78
N VAL A 17 -68.90 -23.66 20.47
CA VAL A 17 -68.70 -22.26 20.82
C VAL A 17 -68.36 -21.54 19.51
N TYR A 18 -69.37 -20.99 18.86
CA TYR A 18 -69.19 -20.06 17.76
C TYR A 18 -68.55 -18.80 18.34
N ARG A 19 -67.21 -18.79 18.39
CA ARG A 19 -66.47 -17.57 18.65
C ARG A 19 -66.63 -16.70 17.42
N GLU A 20 -67.50 -15.69 17.52
CA GLU A 20 -67.48 -14.56 16.61
C GLU A 20 -66.07 -13.99 16.64
N LYS A 21 -65.32 -14.22 15.56
CA LYS A 21 -63.97 -13.67 15.42
C LYS A 21 -64.14 -12.16 15.23
N SER A 22 -64.12 -11.42 16.34
CA SER A 22 -64.01 -9.97 16.29
C SER A 22 -62.62 -9.65 15.74
N ASN A 23 -62.56 -9.08 14.55
CA ASN A 23 -61.30 -8.62 13.99
C ASN A 23 -60.77 -7.50 14.88
N SER A 24 -59.50 -7.60 15.31
CA SER A 24 -58.91 -6.57 16.14
C SER A 24 -58.79 -5.26 15.35
N LYS A 25 -58.67 -4.12 16.04
CA LYS A 25 -58.45 -2.81 15.40
C LYS A 25 -57.24 -2.83 14.44
N VAL A 26 -56.20 -3.58 14.80
CA VAL A 26 -54.99 -3.78 13.98
C VAL A 26 -55.30 -4.55 12.69
N ASP A 27 -56.19 -5.54 12.73
CA ASP A 27 -56.59 -6.30 11.54
C ASP A 27 -57.38 -5.45 10.54
N ILE A 28 -58.19 -4.53 11.06
CA ILE A 28 -58.94 -3.57 10.23
C ILE A 28 -57.97 -2.57 9.59
N GLU A 29 -57.08 -1.97 10.38
CA GLU A 29 -56.07 -1.00 9.91
C GLU A 29 -55.12 -1.61 8.87
N THR A 30 -54.69 -2.85 9.06
CA THR A 30 -53.84 -3.55 8.08
C THR A 30 -54.58 -3.80 6.77
N ARG A 31 -55.86 -4.19 6.81
CA ARG A 31 -56.68 -4.41 5.62
C ARG A 31 -56.95 -3.10 4.87
N GLU A 32 -57.17 -2.01 5.58
CA GLU A 32 -57.29 -0.66 5.00
C GLU A 32 -55.98 -0.21 4.35
N ARG A 33 -54.84 -0.41 5.02
CA ARG A 33 -53.53 -0.10 4.45
C ARG A 33 -53.24 -0.93 3.19
N GLN A 34 -53.65 -2.20 3.17
CA GLN A 34 -53.55 -3.05 1.98
C GLN A 34 -54.44 -2.53 0.84
N LYS A 35 -55.69 -2.15 1.11
CA LYS A 35 -56.58 -1.54 0.11
C LYS A 35 -56.00 -0.24 -0.45
N ALA A 36 -55.46 0.63 0.40
CA ALA A 36 -54.82 1.87 0.01
C ALA A 36 -53.57 1.62 -0.85
N LYS A 37 -52.71 0.66 -0.48
CA LYS A 37 -51.53 0.27 -1.26
C LYS A 37 -51.89 -0.32 -2.63
N LYS A 38 -52.98 -1.09 -2.74
CA LYS A 38 -53.44 -1.65 -4.02
C LYS A 38 -53.89 -0.58 -5.01
N ARG A 39 -54.48 0.52 -4.52
CA ARG A 39 -54.89 1.67 -5.34
C ARG A 39 -53.76 2.65 -5.63
N LYS A 40 -52.71 2.64 -4.79
CA LYS A 40 -51.50 3.42 -5.04
C LYS A 40 -50.70 2.71 -6.14
N GLY A 41 -50.82 3.21 -7.37
CA GLY A 41 -49.93 2.81 -8.46
C GLY A 41 -48.46 3.03 -8.12
N LEU A 42 -47.57 2.46 -8.92
CA LEU A 42 -46.13 2.74 -8.81
C LEU A 42 -45.92 4.26 -8.90
N LYS A 43 -44.96 4.77 -8.10
CA LYS A 43 -44.58 6.18 -8.17
C LYS A 43 -44.11 6.47 -9.59
N SER A 44 -44.52 7.61 -10.15
CA SER A 44 -44.15 8.00 -11.51
C SER A 44 -42.63 7.91 -11.68
N GLY A 45 -42.20 7.28 -12.77
CA GLY A 45 -40.79 7.08 -13.06
C GLY A 45 -40.08 8.42 -13.14
N SER A 46 -39.04 8.58 -12.34
CA SER A 46 -38.16 9.74 -12.39
C SER A 46 -37.26 9.64 -13.62
N ARG A 47 -37.78 10.02 -14.79
CA ARG A 47 -36.98 10.15 -16.02
C ARG A 47 -36.28 11.51 -16.10
N HIS A 48 -36.70 12.45 -15.25
CA HIS A 48 -36.25 13.84 -15.26
C HIS A 48 -35.77 14.37 -13.91
N SER A 49 -35.81 13.58 -12.83
CA SER A 49 -35.13 14.03 -11.60
C SER A 49 -33.66 13.73 -11.75
N ALA A 50 -32.83 14.73 -11.48
CA ALA A 50 -31.39 14.57 -11.43
C ALA A 50 -31.05 13.38 -10.53
N VAL A 51 -30.16 12.51 -11.03
CA VAL A 51 -29.62 11.41 -10.24
C VAL A 51 -28.83 12.04 -9.10
N GLU A 52 -29.40 12.02 -7.90
CA GLU A 52 -28.63 12.32 -6.69
C GLU A 52 -27.57 11.23 -6.57
N GLU A 53 -26.32 11.60 -6.86
CA GLU A 53 -25.16 10.74 -6.71
C GLU A 53 -25.00 10.42 -5.22
N ASN A 54 -25.59 9.31 -4.80
CA ASN A 54 -25.21 8.68 -3.55
C ASN A 54 -23.72 8.34 -3.66
N LYS A 55 -22.86 9.14 -3.01
CA LYS A 55 -21.45 8.82 -2.76
C LYS A 55 -21.38 7.58 -1.87
N GLN A 56 -21.65 6.42 -2.45
CA GLN A 56 -21.33 5.14 -1.84
C GLN A 56 -19.81 5.06 -1.77
N ARG A 57 -19.30 5.23 -0.55
CA ARG A 57 -17.92 4.90 -0.18
C ARG A 57 -17.71 3.42 -0.49
N ASN A 58 -17.05 3.14 -1.60
CA ASN A 58 -16.76 1.79 -2.08
C ASN A 58 -15.72 1.11 -1.17
N GLY A 59 -16.20 0.44 -0.12
CA GLY A 59 -15.48 -0.67 0.50
C GLY A 59 -15.71 -1.94 -0.31
N GLY A 60 -14.71 -2.41 -1.06
CA GLY A 60 -14.43 -3.81 -1.39
C GLY A 60 -15.52 -4.73 -1.98
N GLN A 61 -16.70 -4.25 -2.40
CA GLN A 61 -17.72 -5.15 -2.95
C GLN A 61 -17.35 -5.63 -4.35
N LYS A 62 -17.55 -6.94 -4.61
CA LYS A 62 -17.36 -7.56 -5.92
C LYS A 62 -18.29 -6.89 -6.92
N LYS A 63 -17.71 -6.15 -7.87
CA LYS A 63 -18.45 -5.48 -8.94
C LYS A 63 -18.98 -6.53 -9.93
N ASP A 64 -20.14 -6.25 -10.51
CA ASP A 64 -20.76 -7.09 -11.55
C ASP A 64 -19.81 -7.20 -12.77
N PRO A 65 -19.47 -8.42 -13.24
CA PRO A 65 -18.63 -8.62 -14.41
C PRO A 65 -19.15 -7.98 -15.70
N ARG A 66 -20.46 -7.71 -15.80
CA ARG A 66 -21.08 -7.07 -16.96
C ARG A 66 -20.86 -5.56 -17.00
N LEU A 67 -20.52 -4.94 -15.87
CA LEU A 67 -20.18 -3.54 -15.78
C LEU A 67 -18.67 -3.36 -16.03
N GLY A 68 -18.33 -2.80 -17.19
CA GLY A 68 -16.95 -2.45 -17.51
C GLY A 68 -16.34 -1.44 -16.52
N SER A 69 -15.02 -1.33 -16.53
CA SER A 69 -14.30 -0.35 -15.71
C SER A 69 -14.64 1.08 -16.16
N LYS A 70 -15.49 1.76 -15.38
CA LYS A 70 -15.74 3.21 -15.50
C LYS A 70 -14.80 4.06 -14.64
N LYS A 71 -13.70 3.47 -14.13
CA LYS A 71 -12.69 4.24 -13.39
C LYS A 71 -11.94 5.12 -14.39
N LEU A 72 -11.93 6.42 -14.16
CA LEU A 72 -11.16 7.37 -14.97
C LEU A 72 -9.68 7.00 -14.90
N VAL A 73 -9.05 6.81 -16.05
CA VAL A 73 -7.60 6.68 -16.16
C VAL A 73 -7.05 8.10 -16.37
N PRO A 74 -6.09 8.56 -15.55
CA PRO A 74 -5.50 9.87 -15.75
C PRO A 74 -4.83 9.92 -17.13
N LEU A 75 -5.19 10.93 -17.92
CA LEU A 75 -4.66 11.10 -19.28
C LEU A 75 -3.20 11.58 -19.25
N ILE A 76 -2.80 12.23 -18.17
CA ILE A 76 -1.43 12.71 -17.93
C ILE A 76 -0.83 11.81 -16.85
N VAL A 77 0.08 10.93 -17.25
CA VAL A 77 0.95 10.23 -16.30
C VAL A 77 2.02 11.23 -15.88
N GLU A 78 2.00 11.68 -14.63
CA GLU A 78 3.06 12.53 -14.10
C GLU A 78 4.40 11.78 -14.27
N PRO A 79 5.37 12.34 -15.01
CA PRO A 79 6.66 11.67 -15.17
C PRO A 79 7.31 11.61 -13.80
N LYS A 80 7.66 10.39 -13.35
CA LYS A 80 8.47 10.20 -12.13
C LYS A 80 9.72 11.06 -12.28
N LYS A 81 9.85 12.09 -11.43
CA LYS A 81 11.00 13.00 -11.46
C LYS A 81 12.27 12.16 -11.39
N PRO A 82 13.23 12.32 -12.32
CA PRO A 82 14.47 11.57 -12.23
C PRO A 82 15.17 11.94 -10.93
N GLN A 83 15.48 10.94 -10.11
CA GLN A 83 16.23 11.16 -8.86
C GLN A 83 17.56 11.84 -9.19
N THR A 84 17.92 12.85 -8.39
CA THR A 84 19.22 13.53 -8.51
C THR A 84 20.36 12.57 -8.17
N LYS A 85 21.58 12.86 -8.64
CA LYS A 85 22.75 12.00 -8.38
C LYS A 85 22.96 11.76 -6.87
N GLN A 86 22.77 12.79 -6.05
CA GLN A 86 22.85 12.70 -4.59
C GLN A 86 21.80 11.76 -4.00
N GLN A 87 20.54 11.87 -4.44
CA GLN A 87 19.46 10.98 -3.98
C GLN A 87 19.73 9.52 -4.35
N ARG A 88 20.34 9.26 -5.50
CA ARG A 88 20.73 7.89 -5.91
C ARG A 88 21.84 7.33 -5.02
N ARG A 89 22.85 8.14 -4.67
CA ARG A 89 23.92 7.72 -3.74
C ARG A 89 23.36 7.43 -2.35
N LEU A 90 22.54 8.33 -1.81
CA LEU A 90 21.87 8.13 -0.52
C LEU A 90 20.99 6.88 -0.50
N SER A 91 20.25 6.61 -1.59
CA SER A 91 19.46 5.39 -1.70
C SER A 91 20.33 4.13 -1.76
N ALA A 92 21.48 4.19 -2.42
CA ALA A 92 22.42 3.06 -2.50
C ALA A 92 23.10 2.80 -1.16
N GLU A 93 23.50 3.84 -0.43
CA GLU A 93 24.02 3.75 0.95
C GLU A 93 23.00 3.12 1.90
N GLN A 94 21.73 3.55 1.81
CA GLN A 94 20.66 2.99 2.63
C GLN A 94 20.41 1.50 2.33
N GLU A 95 20.43 1.12 1.05
CA GLU A 95 20.28 -0.27 0.64
C GLU A 95 21.45 -1.13 1.13
N LEU A 96 22.68 -0.62 1.01
CA LEU A 96 23.89 -1.28 1.49
C LEU A 96 23.82 -1.52 3.00
N ALA A 97 23.48 -0.49 3.78
CA ALA A 97 23.29 -0.61 5.23
C ALA A 97 22.18 -1.61 5.60
N MET A 98 21.12 -1.73 4.79
CA MET A 98 20.08 -2.73 5.02
C MET A 98 20.58 -4.16 4.78
N LEU A 99 21.40 -4.37 3.74
CA LEU A 99 21.97 -5.69 3.43
C LEU A 99 23.03 -6.11 4.44
N GLU A 100 23.85 -5.17 4.92
CA GLU A 100 24.84 -5.40 5.99
C GLU A 100 24.17 -5.76 7.31
N ASN A 101 22.97 -5.21 7.60
CA ASN A 101 22.22 -5.52 8.82
C ASN A 101 21.18 -6.64 8.64
N ASP A 102 21.22 -7.39 7.55
CA ASP A 102 20.27 -8.49 7.31
C ASP A 102 20.60 -9.70 8.20
N ALA A 103 19.77 -9.90 9.23
CA ALA A 103 19.91 -11.01 10.17
C ALA A 103 19.96 -12.39 9.50
N GLN A 104 19.27 -12.59 8.37
CA GLN A 104 19.31 -13.87 7.66
C GLN A 104 20.66 -14.13 7.03
N LEU A 105 21.28 -13.08 6.46
CA LEU A 105 22.60 -13.20 5.85
C LEU A 105 23.64 -13.52 6.93
N MET A 106 23.61 -12.82 8.06
CA MET A 106 24.51 -13.05 9.19
C MET A 106 24.45 -14.48 9.70
N VAL A 107 23.24 -15.01 9.97
CA VAL A 107 23.07 -16.39 10.42
C VAL A 107 23.58 -17.43 9.41
N LEU A 108 23.45 -17.16 8.11
CA LEU A 108 23.95 -18.06 7.07
C LEU A 108 25.48 -18.04 6.99
N LEU A 109 26.10 -16.87 7.17
CA LEU A 109 27.55 -16.72 7.24
C LEU A 109 28.12 -17.43 8.47
N ASP A 110 27.51 -17.25 9.65
CA ASP A 110 27.92 -17.94 10.89
C ASP A 110 27.93 -19.48 10.72
N ARG A 111 26.95 -20.03 9.99
CA ARG A 111 26.88 -21.47 9.70
C ARG A 111 27.95 -21.92 8.73
N ILE A 112 28.24 -21.12 7.71
CA ILE A 112 29.35 -21.38 6.78
C ILE A 112 30.68 -21.39 7.54
N ASP A 113 30.88 -20.43 8.44
CA ASP A 113 32.07 -20.32 9.29
C ASP A 113 32.19 -21.48 10.29
N ALA A 114 31.05 -21.98 10.78
CA ALA A 114 30.99 -23.21 11.58
C ALA A 114 31.28 -24.49 10.77
N GLY A 115 31.47 -24.38 9.45
CA GLY A 115 31.77 -25.50 8.54
C GLY A 115 30.54 -26.28 8.08
N GLU A 116 29.32 -25.77 8.32
CA GLU A 116 28.10 -26.38 7.82
C GLU A 116 27.94 -26.13 6.31
N LYS A 117 27.64 -27.18 5.55
CA LYS A 117 27.35 -27.05 4.11
C LYS A 117 25.90 -26.61 3.92
N LEU A 118 25.70 -25.39 3.48
CA LEU A 118 24.38 -24.87 3.11
C LEU A 118 23.80 -25.64 1.92
N GLY A 119 22.47 -25.77 1.88
CA GLY A 119 21.78 -26.28 0.70
C GLY A 119 21.95 -25.35 -0.50
N ALA A 120 21.89 -25.90 -1.73
CA ALA A 120 22.16 -25.15 -2.96
C ALA A 120 21.28 -23.89 -3.14
N GLY A 121 20.06 -23.87 -2.60
CA GLY A 121 19.20 -22.69 -2.62
C GLY A 121 19.66 -21.57 -1.69
N LEU A 122 20.12 -21.94 -0.47
CA LEU A 122 20.62 -20.99 0.52
C LEU A 122 21.97 -20.42 0.10
N GLN A 123 22.85 -21.26 -0.46
CA GLN A 123 24.13 -20.79 -1.00
C GLN A 123 23.92 -19.73 -2.09
N LYS A 124 23.04 -20.02 -3.07
CA LYS A 124 22.69 -19.04 -4.11
C LYS A 124 22.14 -17.74 -3.54
N GLN A 125 21.37 -17.79 -2.45
CA GLN A 125 20.85 -16.59 -1.82
C GLN A 125 21.97 -15.76 -1.18
N VAL A 126 22.93 -16.40 -0.51
CA VAL A 126 24.12 -15.73 0.05
C VAL A 126 24.91 -15.08 -1.08
N ASP A 127 25.24 -15.85 -2.12
CA ASP A 127 26.00 -15.36 -3.28
C ASP A 127 25.30 -14.14 -3.93
N LEU A 128 23.99 -14.20 -4.17
CA LEU A 128 23.22 -13.08 -4.73
C LEU A 128 23.23 -11.82 -3.86
N LYS A 129 23.23 -11.97 -2.53
CA LYS A 129 23.30 -10.84 -1.59
C LYS A 129 24.70 -10.24 -1.58
N LEU A 130 25.74 -11.07 -1.56
CA LEU A 130 27.14 -10.62 -1.62
C LEU A 130 27.43 -9.90 -2.96
N ASP A 131 26.98 -10.45 -4.09
CA ASP A 131 27.05 -9.80 -5.41
C ASP A 131 26.37 -8.42 -5.39
N ARG A 132 25.23 -8.30 -4.69
CA ARG A 132 24.51 -7.04 -4.58
C ARG A 132 25.27 -6.03 -3.74
N ILE A 133 25.85 -6.46 -2.62
CA ILE A 133 26.70 -5.62 -1.75
C ILE A 133 27.91 -5.12 -2.55
N GLU A 134 28.61 -6.00 -3.27
CA GLU A 134 29.75 -5.63 -4.12
C GLU A 134 29.38 -4.56 -5.15
N ARG A 135 28.25 -4.74 -5.84
CA ARG A 135 27.76 -3.75 -6.81
C ARG A 135 27.44 -2.41 -6.16
N LEU A 136 26.85 -2.39 -4.96
CA LEU A 136 26.57 -1.15 -4.23
C LEU A 136 27.87 -0.47 -3.77
N MET A 137 28.84 -1.24 -3.28
CA MET A 137 30.17 -0.72 -2.91
C MET A 137 30.89 -0.10 -4.12
N LYS A 138 30.87 -0.77 -5.28
CA LYS A 138 31.39 -0.23 -6.56
C LYS A 138 30.68 1.06 -6.97
N GLN A 139 29.35 1.10 -6.88
CA GLN A 139 28.56 2.30 -7.20
C GLN A 139 28.87 3.50 -6.31
N LEU A 140 29.19 3.24 -5.03
CA LEU A 140 29.53 4.29 -4.08
C LEU A 140 31.00 4.72 -4.18
N GLY A 141 31.85 3.89 -4.82
CA GLY A 141 33.29 4.09 -4.92
C GLY A 141 34.03 3.70 -3.64
N LEU A 142 33.48 2.77 -2.86
CA LEU A 142 34.13 2.23 -1.64
C LEU A 142 35.03 1.02 -1.95
N LEU A 143 34.86 0.40 -3.12
CA LEU A 143 35.71 -0.70 -3.56
C LEU A 143 36.84 -0.15 -4.42
N ASP A 144 38.07 -0.21 -3.92
CA ASP A 144 39.30 0.17 -4.65
C ASP A 144 39.64 -0.89 -5.70
N ASP A 145 38.85 -0.97 -6.76
CA ASP A 145 39.34 -1.48 -8.03
C ASP A 145 40.12 -0.33 -8.66
N VAL A 146 41.45 -0.42 -8.66
CA VAL A 146 42.36 0.49 -9.38
C VAL A 146 42.05 0.38 -10.87
N GLU A 147 41.07 1.16 -11.33
CA GLU A 147 40.89 1.53 -12.73
C GLU A 147 40.38 2.98 -12.75
N GLU A 148 41.36 3.88 -12.70
CA GLU A 148 41.23 5.25 -13.18
C GLU A 148 40.55 5.27 -14.57
N GLU A 149 39.45 6.02 -14.69
CA GLU A 149 39.13 6.95 -15.79
C GLU A 149 37.60 7.10 -16.06
N THR A 150 37.19 8.38 -16.11
CA THR A 150 35.96 8.93 -16.72
C THR A 150 34.66 9.01 -15.91
N SER A 151 34.44 10.16 -15.25
CA SER A 151 33.49 11.20 -15.73
C SER A 151 32.96 12.14 -14.65
N ALA A 152 33.82 13.06 -14.21
CA ALA A 152 33.35 14.39 -13.81
C ALA A 152 34.38 15.43 -14.26
N PRO A 153 34.07 16.33 -15.22
CA PRO A 153 34.86 17.54 -15.38
C PRO A 153 34.58 18.40 -14.15
N VAL A 154 35.39 18.24 -13.10
CA VAL A 154 35.53 19.28 -12.09
C VAL A 154 36.09 20.48 -12.84
N LYS A 155 35.24 21.48 -13.04
CA LYS A 155 35.63 22.78 -13.60
C LYS A 155 36.82 23.28 -12.79
N GLN A 156 38.02 23.19 -13.38
CA GLN A 156 39.22 23.79 -12.84
C GLN A 156 39.01 25.31 -12.85
N SER A 157 38.63 25.85 -11.70
CA SER A 157 38.86 27.25 -11.39
C SER A 157 40.36 27.50 -11.53
N ALA A 158 40.75 28.31 -12.50
CA ALA A 158 42.12 28.81 -12.60
C ALA A 158 42.52 29.49 -11.27
N LYS A 159 43.56 28.97 -10.58
CA LYS A 159 44.70 29.70 -9.98
C LYS A 159 45.43 28.93 -8.87
N SER A 160 46.76 29.09 -8.89
CA SER A 160 47.83 28.75 -7.93
C SER A 160 48.04 27.29 -7.55
N LYS A 161 49.32 26.88 -7.60
CA LYS A 161 49.87 25.60 -7.09
C LYS A 161 49.32 25.30 -5.68
N PRO A 162 49.12 24.01 -5.31
CA PRO A 162 48.84 23.68 -3.92
C PRO A 162 49.98 24.22 -3.06
N ARG A 163 49.65 25.01 -2.02
CA ARG A 163 50.65 25.51 -1.07
C ARG A 163 51.33 24.30 -0.43
N SER A 164 52.66 24.26 -0.50
CA SER A 164 53.46 23.24 0.18
C SER A 164 53.35 23.43 1.69
N ASP A 165 53.56 22.36 2.47
CA ASP A 165 53.50 22.44 3.94
C ASP A 165 54.42 23.53 4.51
N ASP A 166 55.58 23.79 3.88
CA ASP A 166 56.46 24.91 4.27
C ASP A 166 55.78 26.30 4.12
N ASP A 167 54.91 26.47 3.13
CA ASP A 167 54.20 27.73 2.88
C ASP A 167 53.07 27.92 3.90
N LEU A 168 52.49 26.81 4.40
CA LEU A 168 51.53 26.82 5.51
C LEU A 168 52.23 27.09 6.84
N LEU A 169 53.41 26.51 7.06
CA LEU A 169 54.22 26.72 8.26
C LEU A 169 54.68 28.18 8.36
N ALA A 170 55.17 28.75 7.26
CA ALA A 170 55.56 30.16 7.20
C ALA A 170 54.38 31.10 7.47
N GLN A 171 53.17 30.78 6.99
CA GLN A 171 51.97 31.56 7.32
C GLN A 171 51.64 31.50 8.82
N PHE A 172 51.87 30.36 9.48
CA PHE A 172 51.66 30.19 10.91
C PHE A 172 52.69 30.96 11.75
N GLU A 173 53.97 30.88 11.40
CA GLU A 173 55.04 31.59 12.12
C GLU A 173 54.92 33.11 11.99
N ASN A 174 54.41 33.60 10.85
CA ASN A 174 54.19 35.02 10.59
C ASN A 174 52.80 35.53 11.01
N MET A 175 51.94 34.69 11.60
CA MET A 175 50.71 35.18 12.23
C MET A 175 51.06 35.77 13.60
N ASP A 176 50.98 37.10 13.71
CA ASP A 176 51.13 37.82 14.98
C ASP A 176 49.99 37.47 15.93
N PHE A 177 50.20 36.46 16.78
CA PHE A 177 49.26 36.02 17.80
C PHE A 177 48.94 37.11 18.84
N ASP A 178 49.81 38.13 18.98
CA ASP A 178 49.64 39.26 19.91
C ASP A 178 48.50 40.23 19.51
N ASN A 179 47.97 40.14 18.29
CA ASN A 179 46.81 40.94 17.85
C ASN A 179 45.46 40.22 18.03
N PHE A 180 45.44 38.97 18.51
CA PHE A 180 44.19 38.20 18.65
C PHE A 180 43.38 38.54 19.92
N ASP A 181 44.01 39.21 20.90
CA ASP A 181 43.38 39.60 22.19
C ASP A 181 42.93 41.08 22.23
N LYS A 182 42.83 41.76 21.08
CA LYS A 182 42.26 43.11 20.97
C LYS A 182 41.03 43.13 20.06
N GLU A 183 39.96 42.48 20.51
CA GLU A 183 38.55 42.90 20.31
C GLU A 183 37.62 42.14 21.26
#